data_AF-A0A3B0PG09-F1
#
_entry.id   AF-A0A3B0PG09-F1
#
_cell.length_a   1.000
_cell.length_b   1.000
_cell.length_c   1.000
_cell.angle_alpha   90.00
_cell.angle_beta   90.00
_cell.angle_gamma   90.00
#
_symmetry.space_group_name_H-M   'P 1'
#
loop_
_entity.id
_entity.type
_entity.pdbx_description
1 polymer ?
#
loop_
_entity_poly.entity_id
_entity_poly.type
_entity_poly.pdbx_seq_one_letter_code
_entity_poly.pdbx_strand_id
1 'polypeptide(L)'
;MLLITKLILWGTLRKVDNKAQEALSFINALIDTDPIAKWIYDHLESGQDFNDDLMRNFFEYSLSQYFKYKNYDLQIDVDKKFIDFKPEELQAIVNNMKGAL
;
A
#
# COMPACT_ATOMS: atom_id res chain seq x y z
N MET A 1 6.35 -12.65 0.73
CA MET A 1 6.80 -12.40 -0.68
C MET A 1 5.61 -12.34 -1.65
N LEU A 2 4.45 -12.91 -1.26
CA LEU A 2 3.27 -13.04 -2.12
C LEU A 2 2.58 -11.70 -2.38
N LEU A 3 2.58 -10.79 -1.40
CA LEU A 3 2.00 -9.46 -1.59
C LEU A 3 2.67 -8.68 -2.72
N ILE A 4 4.00 -8.70 -2.83
CA ILE A 4 4.71 -8.00 -3.92
C ILE A 4 4.28 -8.58 -5.27
N THR A 5 4.23 -9.91 -5.39
CA THR A 5 3.73 -10.59 -6.59
C THR A 5 2.29 -10.16 -6.91
N LYS A 6 1.41 -10.08 -5.91
CA LYS A 6 0.03 -9.60 -6.08
C LYS A 6 -0.03 -8.15 -6.55
N LEU A 7 0.76 -7.24 -5.97
CA LEU A 7 0.83 -5.83 -6.39
C LEU A 7 1.33 -5.67 -7.83
N ILE A 8 2.21 -6.55 -8.30
CA ILE A 8 2.64 -6.61 -9.71
C ILE A 8 1.47 -7.09 -10.59
N LEU A 9 0.82 -8.20 -10.21
CA LEU A 9 -0.29 -8.79 -10.98
C LEU A 9 -1.50 -7.86 -11.08
N TRP A 10 -1.80 -7.13 -10.01
CA TRP A 10 -2.85 -6.10 -9.98
C TRP A 10 -2.49 -4.85 -10.78
N GLY A 11 -1.23 -4.70 -11.21
CA GLY A 11 -0.75 -3.53 -11.94
C GLY A 11 -0.50 -2.31 -11.05
N THR A 12 -0.64 -2.43 -9.73
CA THR A 12 -0.46 -1.33 -8.77
C THR A 12 0.92 -0.69 -8.89
N LEU A 13 2.00 -1.50 -9.01
CA LEU A 13 3.36 -0.94 -9.16
C LEU A 13 3.60 -0.26 -10.51
N ARG A 14 2.82 -0.58 -11.54
CA ARG A 14 2.90 0.10 -12.86
C ARG A 14 2.34 1.52 -12.79
N LYS A 15 1.37 1.77 -11.89
CA LYS A 15 0.82 3.12 -11.67
C LYS A 15 1.82 4.07 -10.99
N VAL A 16 2.89 3.52 -10.41
CA VAL A 16 3.92 4.25 -9.63
C VAL A 16 5.32 3.87 -10.09
N ASP A 17 5.52 3.59 -11.37
CA ASP A 17 6.74 2.96 -11.91
C ASP A 17 8.04 3.70 -11.53
N ASN A 18 8.06 5.02 -11.67
CA ASN A 18 9.15 5.91 -11.31
C ASN A 18 9.41 6.01 -9.79
N LYS A 19 8.51 5.45 -8.98
CA LYS A 19 8.51 5.46 -7.52
C LYS A 19 8.25 4.08 -6.91
N ALA A 20 8.41 3.01 -7.68
CA ALA A 20 8.03 1.66 -7.25
C ALA A 20 8.76 1.23 -5.97
N GLN A 21 10.03 1.60 -5.83
CA GLN A 21 10.81 1.29 -4.64
C GLN A 21 10.28 2.01 -3.39
N GLU A 22 9.91 3.28 -3.54
CA GLU A 22 9.33 4.10 -2.46
C GLU A 22 7.93 3.57 -2.08
N ALA A 23 7.12 3.17 -3.06
CA ALA A 23 5.84 2.51 -2.85
C ALA A 23 5.96 1.19 -2.07
N LEU A 24 6.95 0.36 -2.42
CA LEU A 24 7.21 -0.89 -1.69
C LEU A 24 7.69 -0.63 -0.26
N SER A 25 8.57 0.35 -0.04
CA SER A 25 8.96 0.75 1.32
C SER A 25 7.78 1.26 2.13
N PHE A 26 6.87 2.02 1.53
CA PHE A 26 5.65 2.47 2.20
C PHE A 26 4.73 1.30 2.56
N ILE A 27 4.49 0.38 1.62
CA ILE A 27 3.64 -0.79 1.86
C ILE A 27 4.20 -1.67 2.99
N ASN A 28 5.51 -1.89 3.04
CA ASN A 28 6.13 -2.62 4.14
C ASN A 28 5.90 -1.93 5.48
N ALA A 29 6.13 -0.61 5.55
CA ALA A 29 5.87 0.15 6.77
C ALA A 29 4.38 0.17 7.16
N LEU A 30 3.49 0.18 6.17
CA LEU A 30 2.05 0.11 6.37
C LEU A 30 1.65 -1.24 6.98
N ILE A 31 2.19 -2.35 6.51
CA ILE A 31 1.95 -3.69 7.09
C ILE A 31 2.40 -3.76 8.54
N ASP A 32 3.51 -3.10 8.88
CA ASP A 32 4.06 -3.10 10.24
C ASP A 32 3.25 -2.23 11.23
N THR A 33 2.41 -1.33 10.74
CA THR A 33 1.76 -0.29 11.57
C THR A 33 0.23 -0.31 11.52
N ASP A 34 -0.35 -0.68 10.37
CA ASP A 34 -1.78 -0.70 10.16
C ASP A 34 -2.33 -2.14 10.32
N PRO A 35 -3.30 -2.35 11.23
CA PRO A 35 -3.81 -3.69 11.50
C PRO A 35 -4.57 -4.29 10.32
N ILE A 36 -5.17 -3.48 9.45
CA ILE A 36 -5.88 -3.96 8.25
C ILE A 36 -4.86 -4.45 7.22
N ALA A 37 -3.80 -3.67 6.98
CA ALA A 37 -2.70 -4.05 6.09
C ALA A 37 -2.02 -5.34 6.56
N LYS A 38 -1.76 -5.47 7.88
CA LYS A 38 -1.22 -6.69 8.48
C LYS A 38 -2.13 -7.88 8.27
N TRP A 39 -3.42 -7.69 8.51
CA TRP A 39 -4.43 -8.73 8.33
C TRP A 39 -4.49 -9.20 6.86
N ILE A 40 -4.50 -8.27 5.89
CA ILE A 40 -4.47 -8.60 4.46
C ILE A 40 -3.21 -9.39 4.11
N TYR A 41 -2.03 -8.94 4.58
CA TYR A 41 -0.77 -9.61 4.33
C TYR A 41 -0.78 -11.07 4.85
N ASP A 42 -1.23 -11.29 6.08
CA ASP A 42 -1.30 -12.63 6.67
C ASP A 42 -2.29 -13.53 5.91
N HIS A 43 -3.43 -12.99 5.46
CA HIS A 43 -4.40 -13.75 4.68
C HIS A 43 -3.83 -14.18 3.33
N LEU A 44 -3.13 -13.27 2.64
CA LEU A 44 -2.44 -13.60 1.39
C LEU A 44 -1.38 -14.69 1.59
N GLU A 45 -0.61 -14.63 2.68
CA GLU A 45 0.43 -15.63 2.97
C GLU A 45 -0.16 -16.98 3.41
N SER A 46 -1.36 -17.00 4.02
CA SER A 46 -2.07 -18.23 4.36
C SER A 46 -2.75 -18.93 3.18
N GLY A 47 -2.84 -18.27 2.01
CA GLY A 47 -3.50 -18.81 0.82
C GLY A 47 -5.02 -18.91 0.94
N GLN A 48 -5.63 -18.20 1.91
CA GLN A 48 -7.08 -18.14 2.03
C GLN A 48 -7.66 -17.26 0.91
N ASP A 49 -8.72 -17.77 0.26
CA ASP A 49 -9.45 -17.00 -0.74
C ASP A 49 -10.12 -15.80 -0.08
N PHE A 50 -9.79 -14.62 -0.57
CA PHE A 50 -10.42 -13.37 -0.19
C PHE A 50 -10.65 -12.52 -1.44
N ASN A 51 -11.45 -11.47 -1.29
CA ASN A 51 -11.75 -10.54 -2.37
C ASN A 51 -10.49 -9.75 -2.78
N ASP A 52 -9.85 -10.22 -3.85
CA ASP A 52 -8.66 -9.62 -4.47
C ASP A 52 -8.89 -8.14 -4.84
N ASP A 53 -10.08 -7.78 -5.31
CA ASP A 53 -10.42 -6.38 -5.64
C ASP A 53 -10.42 -5.50 -4.40
N LEU A 54 -10.95 -5.98 -3.27
CA LEU A 54 -10.99 -5.22 -2.03
C LEU A 54 -9.57 -5.00 -1.47
N MET A 55 -8.73 -6.04 -1.50
CA MET A 55 -7.32 -5.95 -1.08
C MET A 55 -6.52 -5.02 -1.98
N ARG A 56 -6.65 -5.15 -3.31
CA ARG A 56 -6.02 -4.24 -4.28
C ARG A 56 -6.39 -2.79 -3.98
N ASN A 57 -7.68 -2.51 -3.89
CA ASN A 57 -8.17 -1.15 -3.68
C ASN A 57 -7.67 -0.57 -2.36
N PHE A 58 -7.55 -1.38 -1.30
CA PHE A 58 -6.99 -0.91 -0.02
C PHE A 58 -5.55 -0.39 -0.17
N PHE A 59 -4.68 -1.15 -0.84
CA PHE A 59 -3.29 -0.73 -1.06
C PHE A 59 -3.17 0.45 -2.03
N GLU A 60 -3.97 0.46 -3.10
CA GLU A 60 -3.98 1.57 -4.05
C GLU A 60 -4.47 2.87 -3.41
N TYR A 61 -5.52 2.78 -2.58
CA TYR A 61 -6.00 3.92 -1.81
C TYR A 61 -4.96 4.42 -0.81
N SER A 62 -4.32 3.51 -0.08
CA SER A 62 -3.28 3.85 0.88
C SER A 62 -2.08 4.54 0.22
N LEU A 63 -1.63 4.03 -0.93
CA LEU A 63 -0.59 4.67 -1.72
C LEU A 63 -1.03 6.06 -2.20
N SER A 64 -2.27 6.21 -2.68
CA SER A 64 -2.77 7.51 -3.16
C SER A 64 -2.68 8.59 -2.08
N GLN A 65 -3.01 8.24 -0.83
CA GLN A 65 -2.90 9.13 0.32
C GLN A 65 -1.45 9.47 0.67
N TYR A 66 -0.56 8.48 0.59
CA TYR A 66 0.87 8.68 0.79
C TYR A 66 1.49 9.62 -0.25
N PHE A 67 1.24 9.40 -1.54
CA PHE A 67 1.78 10.26 -2.60
C PHE A 67 1.24 11.69 -2.49
N LYS A 68 -0.04 11.84 -2.12
CA LYS A 68 -0.63 13.14 -1.80
C LYS A 68 0.05 13.81 -0.61
N TYR A 69 0.31 13.07 0.48
CA TYR A 69 1.02 13.61 1.66
C TYR A 69 2.45 14.07 1.34
N LYS A 70 3.13 13.39 0.41
CA LYS A 70 4.46 13.77 -0.06
C LYS A 70 4.45 14.91 -1.10
N ASN A 71 3.28 15.43 -1.48
CA ASN A 71 3.11 16.43 -2.55
C ASN A 71 3.69 15.98 -3.90
N TYR A 72 3.59 14.70 -4.20
CA TYR A 72 3.95 14.19 -5.53
C TYR A 72 2.78 14.41 -6.50
N ASP A 73 3.09 14.81 -7.74
CA ASP A 73 2.12 14.92 -8.84
C ASP A 73 1.83 13.55 -9.45
N LEU A 74 1.50 12.59 -8.58
CA LEU A 74 1.23 11.21 -8.96
C LEU A 74 -0.18 10.85 -8.51
N GLN A 75 -1.05 10.62 -9.50
CA GLN A 75 -2.44 10.25 -9.28
C GLN A 75 -2.60 8.74 -9.49
N ILE A 76 -2.82 8.03 -8.39
CA ILE A 76 -3.27 6.64 -8.45
C ILE A 76 -4.78 6.69 -8.58
N ASP A 77 -5.29 6.25 -9.72
CA ASP A 77 -6.73 6.08 -9.90
C ASP A 77 -7.20 4.91 -9.03
N VAL A 78 -8.19 5.21 -8.18
CA VAL A 78 -8.68 4.35 -7.10
C VAL A 78 -10.17 4.09 -7.29
N ASP A 79 -10.53 2.83 -7.53
CA ASP A 79 -11.93 2.46 -7.79
C ASP A 79 -12.79 2.59 -6.52
N LYS A 80 -12.18 2.38 -5.34
CA LYS A 80 -12.83 2.46 -4.04
C LYS A 80 -12.03 3.30 -3.06
N LYS A 81 -12.76 4.10 -2.28
CA LYS A 81 -12.20 4.88 -1.17
C LYS A 81 -12.40 4.15 0.15
N PHE A 82 -11.45 4.34 1.05
CA PHE A 82 -11.51 3.86 2.43
C PHE A 82 -11.45 5.05 3.38
N ILE A 83 -11.32 4.77 4.67
CA ILE A 83 -11.11 5.80 5.67
C ILE A 83 -9.75 6.47 5.40
N ASP A 84 -9.75 7.80 5.43
CA ASP A 84 -8.53 8.58 5.28
C ASP A 84 -7.63 8.39 6.50
N PHE A 85 -6.33 8.25 6.26
CA PHE A 85 -5.35 8.33 7.33
C PHE A 85 -5.31 9.76 7.87
N LYS A 86 -5.23 9.87 9.18
CA LYS A 86 -4.90 11.12 9.83
C LYS A 86 -3.44 11.48 9.53
N PRO A 87 -3.08 12.78 9.55
CA PRO A 87 -1.70 13.20 9.31
C PRO A 87 -0.68 12.51 10.23
N GLU A 88 -1.02 12.31 11.51
CA GLU A 88 -0.18 11.61 12.47
C GLU A 88 0.01 10.12 12.16
N GLU A 89 -1.00 9.46 11.56
CA GLU A 89 -0.93 8.06 11.15
C GLU A 89 0.03 7.93 9.95
N LEU A 90 -0.12 8.79 8.94
CA LEU A 90 0.81 8.84 7.80
C LEU A 90 2.23 9.15 8.23
N GLN A 91 2.41 10.09 9.16
CA GLN A 91 3.73 10.42 9.69
C GLN A 91 4.35 9.22 10.41
N ALA A 92 3.59 8.47 11.20
CA ALA A 92 4.06 7.26 11.87
C ALA A 92 4.49 6.19 10.87
N ILE A 93 3.70 5.94 9.82
CA ILE A 93 4.04 4.99 8.75
C ILE A 93 5.33 5.43 8.05
N VAL A 94 5.43 6.70 7.67
CA VAL A 94 6.61 7.27 6.99
C VAL A 94 7.87 7.13 7.83
N ASN A 95 7.78 7.37 9.14
CA ASN A 95 8.91 7.24 10.06
C ASN A 95 9.40 5.79 10.19
N ASN A 96 8.51 4.82 9.96
CA ASN A 96 8.82 3.39 9.98
C ASN A 96 9.29 2.84 8.62
N MET A 97 9.30 3.66 7.56
CA MET A 97 9.86 3.26 6.27
C MET A 97 11.37 2.99 6.40
N LYS A 98 11.76 1.73 6.31
CA LYS A 98 13.17 1.35 6.14
C LYS A 98 13.53 1.44 4.66
N GLY A 99 14.75 1.90 4.38
CA GLY A 99 15.34 1.79 3.05
C GLY A 99 15.26 0.33 2.61
N ALA A 100 14.70 0.09 1.43
CA ALA A 100 14.48 -1.25 0.93
C ALA A 100 15.76 -2.09 0.94
N LEU A 101 15.60 -3.36 1.34
CA LEU A 101 16.64 -4.39 1.36
C LEU A 101 17.34 -4.51 0.00
#